data_AF-A0A968JIF9-F1
#
_entry.id   AF-A0A968JIF9-F1
#
_cell.length_a   1.000
_cell.length_b   1.000
_cell.length_c   1.000
_cell.angle_alpha   90.00
_cell.angle_beta   90.00
_cell.angle_gamma   90.00
#
_symmetry.space_group_name_H-M   'P 1'
#
loop_
_entity.id
_entity.type
_entity.pdbx_description
1 polymer ?
#
loop_
_entity_poly.entity_id
_entity_poly.type
_entity_poly.pdbx_seq_one_letter_code
_entity_poly.pdbx_strand_id
1 'polypeptide(L)'
;MTKNTKNAAGEKTSELKFQAPKGYNTDLVHHTNFFNAIRTNGKVVEDGTFGLRACAPSLAANMSLYENRVIHWDPVAMKLVNA
;
A
#
# COMPACT_ATOMS: atom_id res chain seq x y z
N MET A 1 -7.39 44.84 -32.49
CA MET A 1 -7.74 44.46 -31.11
C MET A 1 -6.88 43.27 -30.69
N THR A 2 -5.84 43.57 -29.92
CA THR A 2 -4.79 42.65 -29.48
C THR A 2 -5.34 41.74 -28.38
N LYS A 3 -5.39 40.42 -28.61
CA LYS A 3 -5.73 39.46 -27.55
C LYS A 3 -4.51 39.30 -26.64
N ASN A 4 -4.62 39.87 -25.45
CA ASN A 4 -3.64 39.83 -24.37
C ASN A 4 -3.57 38.40 -23.82
N THR A 5 -2.53 37.66 -24.17
CA THR A 5 -2.20 36.36 -23.57
C THR A 5 -1.62 36.61 -22.18
N LYS A 6 -2.46 36.52 -21.15
CA LYS A 6 -1.99 36.45 -19.76
C LYS A 6 -1.69 35.00 -19.40
N ASN A 7 -0.42 34.76 -19.09
CA ASN A 7 0.17 33.51 -18.64
C ASN A 7 -0.64 32.86 -17.51
N ALA A 8 -1.10 31.62 -17.71
CA ALA A 8 -1.47 30.73 -16.61
C ALA A 8 -0.19 30.10 -16.08
N ALA A 9 0.51 30.80 -15.18
CA ALA A 9 1.52 30.18 -14.35
C ALA A 9 0.82 29.20 -13.42
N GLY A 10 0.94 27.90 -13.70
CA GLY A 10 0.36 26.85 -12.88
C GLY A 10 0.80 26.98 -11.42
N GLU A 11 -0.15 26.87 -10.49
CA GLU A 11 0.13 26.84 -9.05
C GLU A 11 1.22 25.80 -8.75
N LYS A 12 2.33 26.24 -8.16
CA LYS A 12 3.29 25.31 -7.57
C LYS A 12 2.62 24.64 -6.38
N THR A 13 2.22 23.39 -6.54
CA THR A 13 1.84 22.54 -5.40
C THR A 13 3.06 22.41 -4.49
N SER A 14 2.97 22.90 -3.26
CA SER A 14 4.02 22.71 -2.26
C SER A 14 4.21 21.22 -2.00
N GLU A 15 5.45 20.74 -2.06
CA GLU A 15 5.78 19.33 -1.80
C GLU A 15 5.42 18.96 -0.36
N LEU A 16 4.50 18.02 -0.19
CA LEU A 16 4.15 17.48 1.12
C LEU A 16 4.98 16.22 1.37
N LYS A 17 5.91 16.29 2.34
CA LYS A 17 6.75 15.15 2.76
C LYS A 17 6.22 14.56 4.06
N PHE A 18 5.83 13.29 4.03
CA PHE A 18 5.62 12.51 5.24
C PHE A 18 6.97 11.93 5.68
N GLN A 19 7.40 12.27 6.90
CA GLN A 19 8.61 11.72 7.50
C GLN A 19 8.27 11.12 8.86
N ALA A 20 8.91 9.99 9.17
CA ALA A 20 8.83 9.43 10.50
C ALA A 20 9.47 10.38 11.53
N PRO A 21 9.01 10.37 12.79
CA PRO A 21 9.62 11.15 13.85
C PRO A 21 11.12 10.86 14.00
N LYS A 22 11.89 11.85 14.49
CA LYS A 22 13.32 11.66 14.74
C LYS A 22 13.53 10.52 15.75
N GLY A 23 14.42 9.57 15.42
CA GLY A 23 14.70 8.40 16.26
C GLY A 23 13.63 7.30 16.18
N TYR A 24 12.68 7.39 15.24
CA TYR A 24 11.71 6.34 15.02
C TYR A 24 12.40 5.04 14.54
N ASN A 25 12.27 3.99 15.33
CA ASN A 25 12.69 2.64 14.96
C ASN A 25 11.43 1.84 14.60
N THR A 26 11.25 1.60 13.30
CA THR A 26 10.04 0.92 12.80
C THR A 26 9.95 -0.49 13.37
N ASP A 27 11.05 -1.25 13.39
CA ASP A 27 11.06 -2.62 13.88
C ASP A 27 10.60 -2.69 15.34
N LEU A 28 11.17 -1.84 16.20
CA LEU A 28 10.80 -1.80 17.61
C LEU A 28 9.31 -1.50 17.80
N VAL A 29 8.78 -0.50 17.07
CA VAL A 29 7.39 -0.08 17.19
C VAL A 29 6.42 -1.14 16.67
N HIS A 30 6.70 -1.76 15.52
CA HIS A 30 5.85 -2.82 14.97
C HIS A 30 5.75 -4.02 15.95
N HIS A 31 6.89 -4.48 16.49
CA HIS A 31 6.89 -5.60 17.43
C HIS A 31 6.22 -5.24 18.76
N THR A 32 6.45 -4.03 19.29
CA THR A 32 5.80 -3.55 20.51
C THR A 32 4.28 -3.52 20.34
N ASN A 33 3.78 -2.99 19.22
CA ASN A 33 2.35 -2.96 18.91
C ASN A 33 1.76 -4.37 18.79
N PHE A 34 2.44 -5.27 18.10
CA PHE A 34 2.01 -6.66 17.96
C PHE A 34 1.85 -7.37 19.31
N PHE A 35 2.88 -7.32 20.17
CA PHE A 35 2.81 -7.97 21.48
C PHE A 35 1.81 -7.30 22.42
N ASN A 36 1.63 -5.97 22.33
CA ASN A 36 0.61 -5.27 23.10
C ASN A 36 -0.81 -5.71 22.69
N ALA A 37 -1.08 -5.85 21.39
CA ALA A 37 -2.35 -6.35 20.90
C ALA A 37 -2.64 -7.76 21.44
N ILE A 38 -1.63 -8.66 21.46
CA ILE A 38 -1.78 -9.99 22.06
C ILE A 38 -2.16 -9.91 23.54
N ARG A 39 -1.41 -9.13 24.34
CA ARG A 39 -1.60 -9.08 25.81
C ARG A 39 -2.92 -8.45 26.23
N THR A 40 -3.41 -7.49 25.45
CA THR A 40 -4.61 -6.70 25.78
C THR A 40 -5.85 -7.18 25.06
N ASN A 41 -5.74 -8.24 24.25
CA ASN A 41 -6.76 -8.63 23.28
C ASN A 41 -7.17 -7.45 22.38
N GLY A 42 -6.18 -6.62 22.03
CA GLY A 42 -6.31 -5.45 21.19
C GLY A 42 -6.29 -5.78 19.69
N LYS A 43 -6.53 -4.77 18.86
CA LYS A 43 -6.56 -4.91 17.40
C LYS A 43 -5.19 -4.61 16.76
N VAL A 44 -4.78 -5.43 15.81
CA VAL A 44 -3.68 -5.12 14.87
C VAL A 44 -4.28 -4.50 13.62
N VAL A 45 -3.74 -3.36 13.16
CA VAL A 45 -4.24 -2.65 11.97
C VAL A 45 -3.95 -3.46 10.70
N GLU A 46 -2.73 -4.00 10.60
CA GLU A 46 -2.26 -4.85 9.51
C GLU A 46 -2.44 -6.33 9.90
N ASP A 47 -3.68 -6.80 9.86
CA ASP A 47 -4.03 -8.17 10.21
C ASP A 47 -3.72 -9.19 9.08
N GLY A 48 -4.09 -10.46 9.30
CA GLY A 48 -3.88 -11.49 8.28
C GLY A 48 -4.56 -11.21 6.94
N THR A 49 -5.68 -10.48 6.94
CA THR A 49 -6.37 -10.08 5.70
C THR A 49 -5.56 -9.04 4.95
N PHE A 50 -5.00 -8.05 5.67
CA PHE A 50 -4.05 -7.10 5.09
C PHE A 50 -2.85 -7.81 4.46
N GLY A 51 -2.22 -8.73 5.21
CA GLY A 51 -1.07 -9.50 4.73
C GLY A 51 -1.38 -10.33 3.49
N LEU A 52 -2.52 -11.02 3.46
CA LEU A 52 -2.93 -11.84 2.31
C LEU A 52 -3.15 -11.00 1.05
N ARG A 53 -3.78 -9.83 1.18
CA ARG A 53 -3.98 -8.91 0.05
C ARG A 53 -2.68 -8.33 -0.49
N ALA A 54 -1.66 -8.18 0.36
CA ALA A 54 -0.34 -7.75 -0.07
C ALA A 54 0.45 -8.87 -0.76
N CYS A 55 0.39 -10.12 -0.24
CA CYS A 55 1.23 -11.20 -0.76
C CYS A 55 0.65 -11.92 -1.99
N ALA A 56 -0.67 -12.05 -2.09
CA ALA A 56 -1.31 -12.79 -3.17
C ALA A 56 -1.03 -12.21 -4.57
N PRO A 57 -1.05 -10.87 -4.80
CA PRO A 57 -0.66 -10.29 -6.09
C PRO A 57 0.82 -10.56 -6.44
N SER A 58 1.72 -10.55 -5.45
CA SER A 58 3.14 -10.89 -5.66
C SER A 58 3.30 -12.34 -6.12
N LEU A 59 2.54 -13.26 -5.52
CA LEU A 59 2.53 -14.66 -5.96
C LEU A 59 1.88 -14.81 -7.35
N ALA A 60 0.79 -14.10 -7.63
CA ALA A 60 0.14 -14.09 -8.93
C ALA A 60 1.08 -13.54 -10.04
N ALA A 61 1.94 -12.57 -9.73
CA ALA A 61 2.96 -12.09 -10.65
C ALA A 61 4.00 -13.18 -10.95
N ASN A 62 4.43 -13.94 -9.94
CA ASN A 62 5.32 -15.09 -10.15
C ASN A 62 4.64 -16.16 -11.02
N MET A 63 3.37 -16.48 -10.76
CA MET A 63 2.60 -17.42 -11.60
C MET A 63 2.48 -16.92 -13.05
N SER A 64 2.19 -15.63 -13.23
CA SER A 64 2.08 -15.01 -14.56
C SER A 64 3.38 -15.15 -15.36
N LEU A 65 4.53 -14.97 -14.70
CA LEU A 65 5.84 -15.15 -15.32
C LEU A 65 6.03 -16.57 -15.86
N TYR A 66 5.61 -17.60 -15.11
CA TYR A 66 5.77 -18.99 -15.51
C TYR A 66 4.72 -19.46 -16.53
N GLU A 67 3.49 -18.97 -16.43
CA GLU A 67 2.37 -19.39 -17.27
C GLU A 67 2.20 -18.56 -18.55
N ASN A 68 2.98 -17.47 -18.68
CA ASN A 68 2.91 -16.52 -19.79
C ASN A 68 1.48 -16.04 -20.10
N ARG A 69 0.70 -15.80 -19.05
CA ARG A 69 -0.67 -15.28 -19.12
C ARG A 69 -0.95 -14.34 -17.96
N VAL A 70 -1.97 -13.49 -18.12
CA VAL A 70 -2.45 -12.61 -17.04
C VAL A 70 -3.20 -13.45 -16.00
N ILE A 71 -2.76 -13.33 -14.74
CA ILE A 71 -3.44 -13.92 -13.59
C ILE A 71 -4.33 -12.84 -12.95
N HIS A 72 -5.63 -13.07 -12.90
CA HIS A 72 -6.59 -12.13 -12.31
C HIS A 72 -6.81 -12.49 -10.82
N TRP A 73 -6.83 -11.49 -9.96
CA TRP A 73 -7.01 -11.62 -8.52
C TRP A 73 -8.14 -10.73 -8.04
N ASP A 74 -9.09 -11.31 -7.29
CA ASP A 74 -10.11 -10.57 -6.56
C ASP A 74 -9.61 -10.28 -5.14
N PRO A 75 -9.30 -9.02 -4.80
CA PRO A 75 -8.77 -8.66 -3.49
C PRO A 75 -9.82 -8.68 -2.37
N VAL A 76 -11.11 -8.67 -2.71
CA VAL A 76 -12.21 -8.71 -1.74
C VAL A 76 -12.50 -10.16 -1.37
N ALA A 77 -12.75 -11.01 -2.35
CA ALA A 77 -12.99 -12.43 -2.14
C ALA A 77 -11.70 -13.19 -1.78
N MET A 78 -10.54 -12.58 -2.01
CA MET A 78 -9.20 -13.14 -1.82
C MET A 78 -9.00 -14.45 -2.59
N LYS A 79 -9.34 -14.42 -3.89
CA LYS A 79 -9.28 -15.57 -4.79
C LYS A 79 -8.75 -15.18 -6.17
N LEU A 80 -8.13 -16.14 -6.84
CA LEU A 80 -7.88 -16.02 -8.27
C LEU A 80 -9.20 -16.07 -9.04
N VAL A 81 -9.30 -15.26 -10.09
CA VAL A 81 -10.46 -15.20 -10.98
C VAL A 81 -10.06 -15.87 -12.29
N ASN A 82 -10.86 -16.84 -12.75
CA ASN A 82 -10.62 -17.61 -13.97
C ASN A 82 -9.23 -18.28 -13.98
N ALA A 83 -8.86 -18.87 -12.83
CA ALA A 83 -7.63 -19.65 -12.68
C ALA A 83 -7.62 -20.85 -13.61
#